data_AF-G4ZQW1-F1
#
_entry.id   AF-G4ZQW1-F1
#
_cell.length_a   1.000
_cell.length_b   1.000
_cell.length_c   1.000
_cell.angle_alpha   90.00
_cell.angle_beta   90.00
_cell.angle_gamma   90.00
#
_symmetry.space_group_name_H-M   'P 1'
#
loop_
_entity.id
_entity.type
_entity.pdbx_description
1 polymer ?
#
loop_
_entity_poly.entity_id
_entity_poly.type
_entity_poly.pdbx_seq_one_letter_code
_entity_poly.pdbx_strand_id
1 'polypeptide(L)'
;MRYQHLWVNHTKHFKDPTTGAHTNRIEGVWEVKIKQRIKAARGMRKTVVAGYQDECMWRTWYFAEKPAKSHIFQGLVTGIRKYYEI
;
A
#
# COMPACT_ATOMS: atom_id res chain seq x y z
N MET A 1 -10.37 -13.59 8.01
CA MET A 1 -10.45 -12.17 8.42
C MET A 1 -11.72 -11.58 7.84
N ARG A 2 -12.59 -10.94 8.63
CA ARG A 2 -13.76 -10.21 8.11
C ARG A 2 -13.34 -8.77 7.81
N TYR A 3 -13.15 -8.45 6.52
CA TYR A 3 -12.93 -7.07 6.10
C TYR A 3 -14.22 -6.28 6.31
N GLN A 4 -14.13 -5.16 7.03
CA GLN A 4 -15.24 -4.22 7.22
C GLN A 4 -15.05 -3.05 6.25
N HIS A 5 -16.04 -2.83 5.38
CA HIS A 5 -16.06 -1.66 4.52
C HIS A 5 -16.67 -0.49 5.29
N LEU A 6 -15.87 0.57 5.47
CA LEU A 6 -16.28 1.83 6.11
C LEU A 6 -16.13 2.97 5.09
N TRP A 7 -16.85 4.06 5.33
CA TRP A 7 -16.88 5.22 4.44
C TRP A 7 -16.70 6.50 5.26
N VAL A 8 -16.21 7.55 4.60
CA VAL A 8 -16.05 8.88 5.18
C VAL A 8 -16.67 9.88 4.21
N ASN A 9 -17.41 10.86 4.74
CA ASN A 9 -17.95 11.95 3.94
C ASN A 9 -17.05 13.18 4.08
N HIS A 10 -16.09 13.32 3.17
CA HIS A 10 -15.13 14.44 3.16
C HIS A 10 -15.73 15.82 2.90
N THR A 11 -16.98 15.93 2.46
CA THR A 11 -17.68 17.22 2.37
C THR A 11 -18.04 17.76 3.76
N LYS A 12 -18.21 16.87 4.74
CA LYS A 12 -18.62 17.23 6.12
C LYS A 12 -17.49 17.06 7.12
N HIS A 13 -16.79 15.92 7.07
CA HIS A 13 -15.80 15.53 8.07
C HIS A 13 -14.62 14.78 7.46
N PHE A 14 -13.40 15.05 7.92
CA PHE A 14 -12.18 14.30 7.55
C PHE A 14 -12.06 12.95 8.28
N LYS A 15 -12.75 12.82 9.42
CA LYS A 15 -12.88 11.60 10.21
C LYS A 15 -14.37 11.45 10.53
N ASP A 16 -14.93 10.28 10.27
CA ASP A 16 -16.31 9.97 10.64
C ASP A 16 -16.46 10.05 12.17
N PRO A 17 -17.35 10.91 12.70
CA PRO A 17 -17.51 11.08 14.15
C PRO A 17 -18.19 9.88 14.82
N THR A 18 -18.96 9.07 14.08
CA THR A 18 -19.68 7.91 14.61
C THR A 18 -18.79 6.66 14.60
N THR A 19 -18.13 6.39 13.48
CA THR A 19 -17.29 5.17 13.34
C THR A 19 -15.82 5.41 13.67
N GLY A 20 -15.38 6.67 13.71
CA GLY A 20 -13.97 7.03 13.84
C GLY A 20 -13.15 6.78 12.56
N ALA A 21 -13.76 6.30 11.48
CA ALA A 21 -13.07 5.98 10.24
C ALA A 21 -12.42 7.22 9.62
N HIS A 22 -11.21 7.07 9.08
CA HIS A 22 -10.51 8.11 8.34
C HIS A 22 -9.61 7.50 7.27
N THR A 23 -9.31 8.26 6.22
CA THR A 23 -8.49 7.81 5.09
C THR A 23 -7.04 8.30 5.13
N ASN A 24 -6.61 9.00 6.18
CA ASN A 24 -5.29 9.64 6.28
C ASN A 24 -4.12 8.70 5.92
N ARG A 25 -4.15 7.45 6.41
CA ARG A 25 -3.08 6.48 6.12
C ARG A 25 -3.08 6.06 4.66
N ILE A 26 -4.25 5.85 4.07
CA ILE A 26 -4.41 5.47 2.66
C ILE A 26 -3.94 6.63 1.76
N GLU A 27 -4.37 7.85 2.07
CA GLU A 27 -3.98 9.07 1.35
C GLU A 27 -2.47 9.33 1.45
N GLY A 28 -1.88 9.18 2.64
CA GLY A 28 -0.45 9.33 2.87
C GLY A 28 0.38 8.32 2.09
N VAL A 29 -0.04 7.05 2.07
CA VAL A 29 0.61 6.00 1.24
C VAL A 29 0.52 6.35 -0.24
N TRP A 30 -0.67 6.77 -0.71
CA TRP A 30 -0.89 7.12 -2.10
C TRP A 30 -0.02 8.29 -2.56
N GLU A 31 0.04 9.38 -1.79
CA GLU A 31 0.82 10.56 -2.16
C GLU A 31 2.33 10.30 -2.04
N VAL A 32 2.78 9.80 -0.88
CA VAL A 32 4.22 9.73 -0.55
C VAL A 32 4.91 8.53 -1.19
N LYS A 33 4.28 7.35 -1.18
CA LYS A 33 4.96 6.12 -1.64
C LYS A 33 4.72 5.87 -3.13
N ILE A 34 3.52 6.13 -3.62
CA ILE A 34 3.12 5.75 -4.99
C ILE A 34 3.28 6.91 -5.98
N LYS A 35 2.57 8.02 -5.79
CA LYS A 35 2.57 9.15 -6.73
C LYS A 35 3.95 9.79 -6.88
N GLN A 36 4.69 10.02 -5.80
CA GLN A 36 6.05 10.59 -5.90
C GLN A 36 6.97 9.76 -6.79
N ARG A 37 6.89 8.43 -6.68
CA ARG A 37 7.69 7.51 -7.52
C ARG A 37 7.25 7.51 -8.97
N ILE A 38 5.95 7.49 -9.23
CA ILE A 38 5.41 7.61 -10.59
C ILE A 38 5.86 8.92 -11.23
N LYS A 39 5.80 10.04 -10.49
CA LYS A 39 6.29 11.35 -10.96
C LYS A 39 7.80 11.34 -11.24
N ALA A 40 8.60 10.76 -10.34
CA ALA A 40 10.05 10.63 -10.53
C ALA A 40 10.41 9.79 -11.77
N ALA A 41 9.58 8.79 -12.11
CA ALA A 41 9.70 7.98 -13.31
C ALA A 41 9.14 8.64 -14.59
N ARG A 42 8.68 9.91 -14.52
CA ARG A 42 8.01 10.64 -15.61
C ARG A 42 6.71 9.99 -16.09
N GLY A 43 5.98 9.38 -15.16
CA GLY A 43 4.71 8.73 -15.42
C GLY A 43 4.83 7.21 -15.54
N MET A 44 3.68 6.57 -15.76
CA MET A 44 3.54 5.12 -15.81
C MET A 44 2.31 4.80 -16.66
N ARG A 45 2.35 3.69 -17.42
CA ARG A 45 1.17 3.22 -18.17
C ARG A 45 0.05 2.88 -17.17
N LYS A 46 -1.18 3.33 -17.42
CA LYS A 46 -2.32 3.07 -16.52
C LYS A 46 -2.52 1.59 -16.22
N THR A 47 -2.25 0.72 -17.21
CA THR A 47 -2.36 -0.74 -17.10
C THR A 47 -1.44 -1.36 -16.05
N VAL A 48 -0.32 -0.72 -15.70
CA VAL A 48 0.64 -1.27 -14.72
C VAL A 48 0.53 -0.63 -13.34
N VAL A 49 -0.32 0.39 -13.18
CA VAL A 49 -0.47 1.10 -11.90
C VAL A 49 -0.99 0.16 -10.81
N ALA A 50 -1.94 -0.73 -11.12
CA ALA A 50 -2.47 -1.69 -10.15
C ALA A 50 -1.37 -2.63 -9.63
N GLY A 51 -0.63 -3.29 -10.54
CA GLY A 51 0.47 -4.17 -10.14
C GLY A 51 1.59 -3.44 -9.38
N TYR A 52 1.79 -2.15 -9.65
CA TYR A 52 2.72 -1.33 -8.88
C TYR A 52 2.22 -1.03 -7.46
N GLN A 53 0.92 -0.77 -7.29
CA GLN A 53 0.32 -0.62 -5.96
C GLN A 53 0.43 -1.91 -5.16
N ASP A 54 0.18 -3.05 -5.80
CA ASP A 54 0.32 -4.38 -5.17
C ASP A 54 1.77 -4.62 -4.73
N GLU A 55 2.74 -4.30 -5.58
CA GLU A 55 4.17 -4.39 -5.25
C GLU A 55 4.56 -3.47 -4.08
N CYS A 56 4.05 -2.23 -4.05
CA CYS A 56 4.26 -1.31 -2.94
C CYS A 56 3.67 -1.86 -1.63
N MET A 57 2.46 -2.42 -1.67
CA MET A 57 1.81 -3.03 -0.49
C MET A 57 2.54 -4.26 0.00
N TRP A 58 2.88 -5.17 -0.91
CA TRP A 58 3.73 -6.31 -0.62
C TRP A 58 5.03 -5.87 0.07
N ARG A 59 5.70 -4.83 -0.43
CA ARG A 59 6.91 -4.33 0.23
C ARG A 59 6.68 -3.86 1.66
N THR A 60 5.57 -3.18 1.94
CA THR A 60 5.26 -2.70 3.29
C THR A 60 4.91 -3.82 4.27
N TRP A 61 4.45 -4.97 3.78
CA TRP A 61 4.10 -6.11 4.64
C TRP A 61 5.30 -6.98 5.00
N TYR A 62 6.28 -7.08 4.11
CA TYR A 62 7.39 -8.04 4.25
C TYR A 62 8.76 -7.41 4.49
N PHE A 63 8.91 -6.08 4.41
CA PHE A 63 10.20 -5.42 4.63
C PHE A 63 10.08 -4.19 5.52
N ALA A 64 11.16 -3.93 6.28
CA ALA A 64 11.40 -2.64 6.92
C ALA A 64 11.68 -1.54 5.87
N GLU A 65 11.59 -0.26 6.26
CA GLU A 65 11.90 0.84 5.35
C GLU A 65 13.36 0.76 4.86
N LYS A 66 13.54 0.79 3.53
CA LYS A 66 14.84 0.70 2.83
C LYS A 66 15.62 -0.58 3.18
N PRO A 67 15.09 -1.78 2.86
CA PRO A 67 15.81 -3.01 3.10
C PRO A 67 17.08 -3.06 2.25
N ALA A 68 18.15 -3.65 2.78
CA ALA A 68 19.31 -3.99 1.95
C ALA A 68 18.86 -4.86 0.76
N LYS A 69 19.50 -4.67 -0.40
CA LYS A 69 19.11 -5.39 -1.64
C LYS A 69 19.11 -6.92 -1.45
N SER A 70 20.03 -7.45 -0.65
CA SER A 70 20.11 -8.86 -0.27
C SER A 70 18.85 -9.39 0.41
N HIS A 71 18.15 -8.55 1.17
CA HIS A 71 16.94 -8.95 1.89
C HIS A 71 15.71 -9.02 0.99
N ILE A 72 15.69 -8.34 -0.17
CA ILE A 72 14.52 -8.29 -1.06
C ILE A 72 14.11 -9.69 -1.51
N PHE A 73 15.08 -10.53 -1.87
CA PHE A 73 14.81 -11.90 -2.28
C PHE A 73 14.25 -12.73 -1.12
N GLN A 74 14.77 -12.53 0.10
CA GLN A 74 14.31 -13.25 1.28
C GLN A 74 12.84 -12.92 1.62
N GLY A 75 12.44 -11.65 1.54
CA GLY A 75 11.03 -11.30 1.75
C GLY A 75 10.11 -11.77 0.61
N LEU A 76 10.62 -11.98 -0.60
CA LEU A 76 9.86 -12.65 -1.68
C LEU A 76 9.55 -14.09 -1.31
N VAL A 77 10.57 -14.83 -0.85
CA VAL A 77 10.39 -16.21 -0.37
C VAL A 77 9.41 -16.25 0.80
N THR A 78 9.54 -15.35 1.79
CA THR A 78 8.60 -15.26 2.92
C THR A 78 7.17 -14.98 2.47
N GLY A 79 6.97 -14.08 1.49
CA GLY A 79 5.65 -13.78 0.95
C GLY A 79 5.00 -14.99 0.26
N ILE A 80 5.77 -15.72 -0.55
CA ILE A 80 5.31 -16.94 -1.24
C ILE A 80 4.91 -18.00 -0.22
N ARG A 81 5.79 -18.28 0.75
CA ARG A 81 5.53 -19.27 1.81
C ARG A 81 4.26 -18.98 2.59
N LYS A 82 4.04 -17.71 2.94
CA LYS A 82 2.83 -17.29 3.65
C LYS A 82 1.56 -17.45 2.81
N TYR A 83 1.64 -17.23 1.49
CA TYR A 83 0.47 -17.33 0.61
C TYR A 83 0.09 -18.79 0.30
N TYR A 84 1.09 -19.64 0.10
CA TYR A 84 0.88 -21.05 -0.24
C TYR A 84 0.91 -22.01 0.97
N GLU A 85 1.06 -21.48 2.20
CA GLU A 85 1.11 -22.24 3.45
C GLU A 85 2.19 -23.36 3.47
N ILE A 86 3.38 -23.07 2.93
CA ILE A 86 4.54 -24.00 2.82
C ILE A 86 5.69 -23.60 3.75
#